data_AF-A0A7V3AU81-F1
#
_entry.id   AF-A0A7V3AU81-F1
#
_cell.length_a   1.000
_cell.length_b   1.000
_cell.length_c   1.000
_cell.angle_alpha   90.00
_cell.angle_beta   90.00
_cell.angle_gamma   90.00
#
_symmetry.space_group_name_H-M   'P 1'
#
loop_
_entity.id
_entity.type
_entity.pdbx_description
1 polymer ?
#
loop_
_entity_poly.entity_id
_entity_poly.type
_entity_poly.pdbx_seq_one_letter_code
_entity_poly.pdbx_strand_id
1 'polypeptide(L)'
;MKLLFEERKRKENIERILKEEMELAEAKDQFILSIQHHLRTPLGPVRGYLERILEGTYGKEENPIIREKLVEIKKSIDNLYSLVESLLDLQELRLKKGKLNLEDCQIENLIESVVEECLPLAQEKGLLSKI
;
A
#
# COMPACT_ATOMS: atom_id res chain seq x y z
N MET A 1 46.27 -19.23 -25.52
CA MET A 1 45.29 -20.29 -25.17
C MET A 1 44.90 -20.28 -23.69
N LYS A 2 45.83 -20.26 -22.72
CA LYS A 2 45.54 -20.12 -21.27
C LYS A 2 44.74 -18.86 -20.88
N LEU A 3 45.14 -17.70 -21.41
CA LEU A 3 44.48 -16.41 -21.11
C LEU A 3 43.00 -16.39 -21.54
N LEU A 4 42.71 -16.87 -22.76
CA LEU A 4 41.34 -17.00 -23.28
C LEU A 4 40.48 -17.96 -22.44
N PHE A 5 41.09 -19.03 -21.90
CA PHE A 5 40.39 -19.95 -21.01
C PHE A 5 40.08 -19.31 -19.65
N GLU A 6 41.01 -18.56 -19.07
CA GLU A 6 40.78 -17.80 -17.83
C GLU A 6 39.72 -16.71 -18.00
N GLU A 7 39.76 -15.94 -19.09
CA GLU A 7 38.74 -14.93 -19.39
C GLU A 7 37.34 -15.54 -19.51
N ARG A 8 37.23 -16.67 -20.22
CA ARG A 8 35.95 -17.39 -20.35
C ARG A 8 35.42 -17.85 -19.00
N LYS A 9 36.28 -18.46 -18.18
CA LYS A 9 35.91 -18.93 -16.83
C LYS A 9 35.48 -17.77 -15.91
N ARG A 10 36.13 -16.61 -16.05
CA ARG A 10 35.80 -15.40 -15.30
C ARG A 10 34.44 -14.83 -15.72
N LYS A 11 34.17 -14.80 -17.02
CA LYS A 11 32.88 -14.38 -17.57
C LYS A 11 31.75 -15.30 -17.10
N GLU A 12 31.93 -16.62 -17.20
CA GLU A 12 30.96 -17.61 -16.71
C GLU A 12 30.69 -17.46 -15.20
N ASN A 13 31.72 -17.17 -14.39
CA ASN A 13 31.53 -16.93 -12.96
C ASN A 13 30.79 -15.61 -12.67
N ILE A 14 31.06 -14.54 -13.43
CA ILE A 14 30.32 -13.28 -13.31
C ILE A 14 28.85 -13.49 -13.69
N GLU A 15 28.58 -14.19 -14.80
CA GLU A 15 27.22 -14.50 -15.24
C GLU A 15 26.47 -15.33 -14.20
N ARG A 16 27.13 -16.32 -13.58
CA ARG A 16 26.55 -17.11 -12.48
C ARG A 16 26.20 -16.24 -11.27
N ILE A 17 27.13 -15.39 -10.81
CA ILE A 17 26.90 -14.50 -9.67
C ILE A 17 25.75 -13.52 -9.98
N LEU A 18 25.71 -12.94 -11.18
CA LEU A 18 24.63 -12.04 -11.58
C LEU A 18 23.27 -12.75 -11.57
N LYS A 19 23.22 -14.00 -12.05
CA LYS A 19 21.99 -14.79 -12.02
C LYS A 19 21.53 -15.08 -10.59
N GLU A 20 22.45 -15.50 -9.71
CA GLU A 20 22.16 -15.75 -8.29
C GLU A 20 21.66 -14.48 -7.58
N GLU A 21 22.27 -13.33 -7.85
CA GLU A 21 21.81 -12.03 -7.31
C GLU A 21 20.42 -11.64 -7.82
N MET A 22 20.12 -11.89 -9.10
CA MET A 22 18.79 -11.63 -9.67
C MET A 22 17.73 -12.52 -9.03
N GLU A 23 17.99 -13.82 -8.89
CA GLU A 23 17.06 -14.77 -8.24
C GLU A 23 16.81 -14.40 -6.77
N LEU A 24 17.85 -13.97 -6.05
CA LEU A 24 17.73 -13.50 -4.67
C LEU A 24 16.90 -12.21 -4.58
N ALA A 25 17.12 -11.27 -5.50
CA ALA A 25 16.34 -10.03 -5.56
C ALA A 25 14.85 -10.32 -5.81
N GLU A 26 14.53 -11.19 -6.78
CA GLU A 26 13.15 -11.59 -7.07
C GLU A 26 12.48 -12.28 -5.88
N ALA A 27 13.18 -13.21 -5.21
CA ALA A 27 12.67 -13.89 -4.04
C ALA A 27 12.38 -12.92 -2.88
N LYS A 28 13.26 -11.93 -2.68
CA LYS A 28 13.06 -10.88 -1.68
C LYS A 28 11.83 -10.03 -1.99
N ASP A 29 11.64 -9.64 -3.25
CA ASP A 29 10.51 -8.81 -3.65
C ASP A 29 9.18 -9.59 -3.48
N GLN A 30 9.14 -10.88 -3.86
CA GLN A 30 7.98 -11.74 -3.62
C GLN A 30 7.67 -11.93 -2.14
N PHE A 31 8.70 -12.08 -1.30
CA PHE A 31 8.55 -12.21 0.14
C PHE A 31 7.90 -10.94 0.75
N ILE A 32 8.34 -9.76 0.34
CA ILE A 32 7.77 -8.49 0.80
C ILE A 32 6.29 -8.39 0.40
N LEU A 33 5.97 -8.64 -0.87
CA LEU A 33 4.57 -8.61 -1.37
C LEU A 33 3.66 -9.57 -0.59
N SER A 34 4.14 -10.77 -0.30
CA SER A 34 3.39 -11.79 0.46
C SER A 34 3.07 -11.32 1.88
N ILE A 35 4.06 -10.80 2.61
CA ILE A 35 3.86 -10.28 3.96
C ILE A 35 2.84 -9.16 3.97
N GLN A 36 2.90 -8.23 3.01
CA GLN A 36 1.96 -7.11 2.96
C GLN A 36 0.52 -7.56 2.80
N HIS A 37 0.26 -8.51 1.90
CA HIS A 37 -1.08 -9.08 1.73
C HIS A 37 -1.58 -9.73 3.04
N HIS A 38 -0.71 -10.49 3.71
CA HIS A 38 -1.01 -11.10 5.00
C HIS A 38 -1.22 -10.08 6.13
N LEU A 39 -0.64 -8.88 6.06
CA LEU A 39 -0.86 -7.79 7.02
C LEU A 39 -2.13 -6.98 6.71
N ARG A 40 -2.43 -6.73 5.44
CA ARG A 40 -3.64 -6.01 5.01
C ARG A 40 -4.91 -6.76 5.44
N THR A 41 -4.90 -8.07 5.29
CA THR A 41 -6.03 -8.96 5.60
C THR A 41 -6.55 -8.80 7.04
N PRO A 42 -5.72 -8.84 8.10
CA PRO A 42 -6.18 -8.60 9.48
C PRO A 42 -6.34 -7.11 9.82
N LEU A 43 -5.55 -6.21 9.23
CA LEU A 43 -5.63 -4.78 9.55
C LEU A 43 -6.92 -4.11 9.03
N GLY A 44 -7.39 -4.50 7.84
CA GLY A 44 -8.62 -3.96 7.25
C GLY A 44 -9.84 -4.13 8.16
N PRO A 45 -10.17 -5.35 8.62
CA PRO A 45 -11.25 -5.60 9.55
C PRO A 45 -11.07 -4.88 10.89
N VAL A 46 -9.87 -4.87 11.48
CA VAL A 46 -9.61 -4.17 12.75
C VAL A 46 -9.89 -2.67 12.61
N ARG A 47 -9.41 -2.04 11.54
CA ARG A 47 -9.67 -0.64 11.21
C ARG A 47 -11.17 -0.38 11.03
N GLY A 48 -11.85 -1.22 10.25
CA GLY A 48 -13.29 -1.08 10.00
C GLY A 48 -14.14 -1.28 11.24
N TYR A 49 -13.78 -2.20 12.14
CA TYR A 49 -14.49 -2.35 13.41
C TYR A 49 -14.29 -1.14 14.32
N LEU A 50 -13.07 -0.60 14.43
CA LEU A 50 -12.81 0.61 15.21
C LEU A 50 -13.60 1.81 14.68
N GLU A 51 -13.67 1.97 13.36
CA GLU A 51 -14.46 3.02 12.71
C GLU A 51 -15.95 2.88 13.06
N ARG A 52 -16.52 1.68 12.90
CA ARG A 52 -17.92 1.39 13.25
C ARG A 52 -18.23 1.58 14.73
N ILE A 53 -17.30 1.25 15.63
CA ILE A 53 -17.46 1.52 17.07
C ILE A 53 -17.49 3.03 17.32
N LEU A 54 -16.60 3.80 16.71
CA LEU A 54 -16.51 5.26 16.91
C LEU A 54 -17.69 6.02 16.30
N GLU A 55 -18.24 5.53 15.19
CA GLU A 55 -19.48 5.99 14.55
C GLU A 55 -20.74 5.63 15.36
N GLY A 56 -20.64 4.68 16.29
CA GLY A 56 -21.76 4.20 17.10
C GLY A 56 -22.64 3.17 16.40
N THR A 57 -22.17 2.54 15.31
CA THR A 57 -22.89 1.47 14.59
C THR A 57 -23.22 0.28 15.51
N TYR A 58 -22.36 0.00 16.49
CA TYR A 58 -22.57 -1.07 17.49
C TYR A 58 -23.18 -0.58 18.82
N GLY A 59 -23.71 0.65 18.83
CA GLY A 59 -24.08 1.37 20.05
C GLY A 59 -23.06 2.45 20.37
N LYS A 60 -23.54 3.54 20.98
CA LYS A 60 -22.72 4.69 21.32
C LYS A 60 -21.89 4.38 22.56
N GLU A 61 -20.56 4.50 22.45
CA GLU A 61 -19.68 4.50 23.62
C GLU A 61 -19.89 5.80 24.41
N GLU A 62 -20.47 5.68 25.61
CA GLU A 62 -20.80 6.82 26.46
C GLU A 62 -19.63 7.25 27.36
N ASN A 63 -18.66 6.35 27.59
CA ASN A 63 -17.49 6.68 28.41
C ASN A 63 -16.47 7.51 27.60
N PRO A 64 -16.23 8.78 27.98
CA PRO A 64 -15.36 9.66 27.22
C PRO A 64 -13.90 9.18 27.19
N ILE A 65 -13.43 8.53 28.26
CA ILE A 65 -12.05 8.01 28.35
C ILE A 65 -11.88 6.83 27.39
N ILE A 66 -12.85 5.92 27.33
CA ILE A 66 -12.81 4.78 26.40
C ILE A 66 -12.84 5.29 24.96
N ARG A 67 -13.71 6.26 24.67
CA ARG A 67 -13.80 6.87 23.34
C ARG A 67 -12.47 7.52 22.91
N GLU A 68 -11.83 8.27 23.80
CA GLU A 68 -10.50 8.86 23.53
C GLU A 68 -9.46 7.79 23.20
N LYS A 69 -9.42 6.69 23.96
CA LYS A 69 -8.48 5.58 23.70
C LYS A 69 -8.78 4.86 22.39
N LEU A 70 -10.04 4.67 22.03
CA LEU A 70 -10.41 4.11 20.72
C LEU A 70 -9.96 5.00 19.56
N VAL A 71 -10.03 6.33 19.71
CA VAL A 71 -9.50 7.28 18.71
C VAL A 71 -7.97 7.17 18.60
N GLU A 72 -7.24 7.09 19.72
CA GLU A 72 -5.78 6.89 19.71
C GLU A 72 -5.39 5.57 19.03
N ILE A 73 -6.12 4.49 19.31
CA ILE A 73 -5.90 3.18 18.68
C ILE A 73 -6.20 3.26 17.18
N LYS A 74 -7.33 3.87 16.77
CA LYS A 74 -7.66 4.05 15.35
C LYS A 74 -6.56 4.80 14.62
N LYS A 75 -6.06 5.90 15.19
CA LYS A 75 -4.94 6.67 14.61
C LYS A 75 -3.69 5.81 14.43
N SER A 76 -3.38 4.95 15.40
CA SER A 76 -2.23 4.05 15.32
C SER A 76 -2.40 2.99 14.24
N ILE A 77 -3.61 2.42 14.10
CA ILE A 77 -3.95 1.47 13.05
C ILE A 77 -3.92 2.13 11.66
N ASP A 78 -4.47 3.34 11.52
CA ASP A 78 -4.44 4.11 10.27
C ASP A 78 -3.00 4.41 9.83
N ASN A 79 -2.13 4.79 10.76
CA ASN A 79 -0.69 4.99 10.49
C ASN A 79 -0.02 3.69 10.03
N LEU A 80 -0.26 2.58 10.71
CA LEU A 80 0.31 1.28 10.35
C LEU A 80 -0.18 0.83 8.97
N TYR A 81 -1.47 0.99 8.70
CA TYR A 81 -2.07 0.68 7.41
C TYR A 81 -1.41 1.50 6.29
N SER A 82 -1.25 2.82 6.49
CA SER A 82 -0.57 3.70 5.54
C SER A 82 0.89 3.29 5.28
N LEU A 83 1.63 2.84 6.30
CA LEU A 83 2.99 2.33 6.14
C LEU A 83 3.03 1.04 5.32
N VAL A 84 2.08 0.12 5.55
CA VAL A 84 1.95 -1.13 4.80
C VAL A 84 1.63 -0.86 3.34
N GLU A 85 0.71 0.07 3.05
CA GLU A 85 0.36 0.46 1.68
C GLU A 85 1.50 1.22 0.98
N SER A 86 2.18 2.15 1.66
CA SER A 86 3.33 2.88 1.07
C SER A 86 4.47 1.94 0.65
N LEU A 87 4.68 0.86 1.41
CA LEU A 87 5.65 -0.15 1.06
C LEU A 87 5.23 -0.90 -0.23
N LEU A 88 3.93 -1.04 -0.50
CA LEU A 88 3.39 -1.79 -1.65
C LEU A 88 3.63 -0.97 -2.91
N ASP A 89 3.29 0.32 -2.86
CA ASP A 89 3.52 1.27 -3.94
C ASP A 89 5.00 1.27 -4.36
N LEU A 90 5.92 1.22 -3.39
CA LEU A 90 7.36 1.11 -3.65
C LEU A 90 7.74 -0.21 -4.32
N GLN A 91 7.14 -1.34 -3.93
CA GLN A 91 7.39 -2.65 -4.57
C GLN A 91 6.83 -2.70 -5.99
N GLU A 92 5.60 -2.23 -6.20
CA GLU A 92 4.97 -2.19 -7.53
C GLU A 92 5.75 -1.29 -8.51
N LEU A 93 6.23 -0.13 -8.03
CA LEU A 93 7.09 0.77 -8.78
C LEU A 93 8.41 0.12 -9.18
N ARG A 94 9.10 -0.53 -8.22
CA ARG A 94 10.39 -1.21 -8.46
C ARG A 94 10.29 -2.34 -9.47
N LEU A 95 9.22 -3.15 -9.36
CA LEU A 95 9.01 -4.30 -10.22
C LEU A 95 8.52 -3.91 -11.63
N LYS A 96 8.32 -2.61 -11.93
CA LYS A 96 7.74 -2.11 -13.19
C LYS A 96 6.43 -2.82 -13.57
N LYS A 97 5.75 -3.44 -12.60
CA LYS A 97 4.44 -4.09 -12.80
C LYS A 97 3.34 -3.05 -12.95
N GLY A 98 3.58 -1.81 -12.55
CA GLY A 98 2.81 -0.65 -12.97
C GLY A 98 3.08 -0.31 -14.44
N LYS A 99 2.63 -1.15 -15.38
CA LYS A 99 2.44 -0.67 -16.76
C LYS A 99 1.29 0.33 -16.70
N LEU A 100 1.61 1.62 -16.85
CA LEU A 100 0.60 2.63 -17.12
C LEU A 100 -0.12 2.24 -18.41
N ASN A 101 -1.36 1.79 -18.26
CA ASN A 101 -2.24 1.56 -19.40
C ASN A 101 -2.84 2.92 -19.77
N LEU A 102 -2.22 3.58 -20.75
CA LEU A 102 -2.68 4.88 -21.23
C LEU A 102 -3.88 4.64 -22.13
N GLU A 103 -5.03 5.13 -21.68
CA GLU A 103 -6.29 5.09 -22.43
C GLU A 103 -6.87 6.50 -22.48
N ASP A 104 -7.62 6.81 -23.55
CA ASP A 104 -8.36 8.05 -23.63
C ASP A 104 -9.42 8.07 -22.52
N CYS A 105 -9.41 9.11 -21.69
CA CYS A 105 -10.39 9.29 -20.63
C CYS A 105 -11.08 10.66 -20.73
N GLN A 106 -12.37 10.70 -20.40
CA GLN A 106 -13.09 11.97 -20.24
C GLN A 106 -12.74 12.56 -18.87
N ILE A 107 -12.09 13.71 -18.89
CA ILE A 107 -11.63 14.42 -17.69
C ILE A 107 -12.83 14.80 -16.81
N GLU A 108 -13.96 15.16 -17.42
CA GLU A 108 -15.19 15.51 -16.69
C GLU A 108 -15.66 14.34 -15.80
N ASN A 109 -15.76 13.13 -16.36
CA ASN A 109 -16.21 11.95 -15.63
C ASN A 109 -15.23 11.56 -14.51
N LEU A 110 -13.92 11.73 -14.76
CA LEU A 110 -12.90 11.46 -13.76
C LEU A 110 -13.04 12.45 -12.58
N ILE A 111 -13.19 13.73 -12.88
CA ILE A 111 -13.40 14.76 -11.84
C ILE A 111 -14.69 14.48 -11.06
N GLU A 112 -15.80 14.16 -11.73
CA GLU A 112 -17.07 13.83 -11.07
C GLU A 112 -16.90 12.64 -10.12
N SER A 113 -16.26 11.55 -10.57
CA SER A 113 -16.03 10.37 -9.72
C SER A 113 -15.22 10.69 -8.46
N VAL A 114 -14.18 11.51 -8.59
CA VAL A 114 -13.34 11.93 -7.46
C VAL A 114 -14.12 12.84 -6.52
N VAL A 115 -14.94 13.75 -7.06
CA VAL A 115 -15.78 14.64 -6.25
C VAL A 115 -16.82 13.82 -5.47
N GLU A 116 -17.49 12.86 -6.09
CA GLU A 116 -18.45 11.97 -5.43
C GLU A 116 -17.78 11.16 -4.31
N GLU A 117 -16.59 10.61 -4.56
CA GLU A 117 -15.84 9.84 -3.57
C GLU A 117 -15.38 10.70 -2.39
N CYS A 118 -14.97 11.95 -2.65
CA CYS A 118 -14.48 12.88 -1.63
C CYS A 118 -15.60 13.60 -0.88
N LEU A 119 -16.83 13.61 -1.41
CA LEU A 119 -17.96 14.36 -0.85
C LEU A 119 -18.27 14.01 0.62
N PRO A 120 -18.33 12.72 1.02
CA PRO A 120 -18.60 12.34 2.41
C PRO A 120 -17.52 12.86 3.38
N LEU A 121 -16.25 12.78 2.97
CA LEU A 121 -15.12 13.26 3.76
C LEU A 121 -15.10 14.80 3.85
N ALA A 122 -15.45 15.48 2.76
CA ALA A 122 -15.58 16.94 2.73
C ALA A 122 -16.73 17.42 3.63
N GLN A 123 -17.84 16.68 3.68
CA GLN A 123 -18.97 16.93 4.57
C GLN A 123 -18.56 16.75 6.04
N GLU A 124 -17.90 15.63 6.36
CA GLU A 124 -17.40 15.35 7.71
C GLU A 124 -16.47 16.46 8.22
N LYS A 125 -15.61 16.98 7.35
CA LYS A 125 -14.64 18.03 7.69
C LYS A 125 -15.19 19.47 7.57
N GLY A 126 -16.45 19.64 7.21
CA GLY A 126 -17.07 20.97 7.04
C GLY A 126 -16.46 21.79 5.90
N LEU A 127 -15.88 21.15 4.89
CA LEU A 127 -15.19 21.79 3.76
C LEU A 127 -16.14 22.17 2.61
N LEU A 128 -17.44 21.87 2.73
CA LEU A 128 -18.45 22.33 1.77
C LEU A 128 -18.85 23.78 2.06
N SER A 129 -17.99 24.74 1.73
CA SER A 129 -18.44 26.12 1.52
C SER A 129 -18.98 26.24 0.09
N LYS A 130 -20.25 26.66 -0.04
CA LYS A 130 -20.92 26.96 -1.32
C LYS A 130 -19.95 27.61 -2.33
N ILE A 131 -19.80 26.98 -3.48
CA ILE A 131 -19.47 27.69 -4.73
C ILE A 131 -20.77 28.33 -5.23
#